data_AF-A0A430LEE6-F1
#
_entry.id   AF-A0A430LEE6-F1
#
_cell.length_a   1.000
_cell.length_b   1.000
_cell.length_c   1.000
_cell.angle_alpha   90.00
_cell.angle_beta   90.00
_cell.angle_gamma   90.00
#
_symmetry.space_group_name_H-M   'P 1'
#
loop_
_entity.id
_entity.type
_entity.pdbx_description
1 polymer ?
#
loop_
_entity_poly.entity_id
_entity_poly.type
_entity_poly.pdbx_seq_one_letter_code
_entity_poly.pdbx_strand_id
1 'polypeptide(L)'
;MSRVGVLTGAAVEWNAHAPMLKKAGVTDEGIETVRTAAPGQKGSDGEGGLSIRMWDLMRYVDAVTKDVNVSDEIFEAMRKHLNDDRQVYEFTMIICGYNASSRFFVALDVAEMKDAKIVKAKL
;
A
#
# COMPACT_ATOMS: atom_id res chain seq x y z
N MET A 1 0.54 -4.17 -1.80
CA MET A 1 -0.61 -4.99 -1.36
C MET A 1 -1.30 -4.38 -0.16
N SER A 2 -0.68 -4.38 1.03
CA SER A 2 -1.34 -3.97 2.28
C SER A 2 -1.90 -2.54 2.20
N ARG A 3 -1.15 -1.61 1.61
CA ARG A 3 -1.63 -0.23 1.40
C ARG A 3 -2.82 -0.15 0.42
N VAL A 4 -2.83 -0.94 -0.66
CA VAL A 4 -3.97 -1.00 -1.58
C VAL A 4 -5.22 -1.46 -0.83
N GLY A 5 -5.14 -2.56 -0.06
CA GLY A 5 -6.26 -3.05 0.74
C GLY A 5 -6.78 -2.04 1.77
N VAL A 6 -5.88 -1.27 2.41
CA VAL A 6 -6.26 -0.15 3.30
C VAL A 6 -7.06 0.90 2.52
N LEU A 7 -6.56 1.32 1.35
CA LEU A 7 -7.15 2.38 0.55
C LEU A 7 -8.48 1.97 -0.10
N THR A 8 -8.62 0.70 -0.49
CA THR A 8 -9.82 0.17 -1.14
C THR A 8 -10.86 -0.34 -0.15
N GLY A 9 -10.50 -0.48 1.13
CA GLY A 9 -11.37 -1.08 2.15
C GLY A 9 -11.43 -2.61 2.07
N ALA A 10 -10.56 -3.25 1.29
CA ALA A 10 -10.49 -4.70 1.18
C ALA A 10 -9.85 -5.32 2.44
N ALA A 11 -10.66 -5.54 3.48
CA ALA A 11 -10.20 -6.10 4.76
C ALA A 11 -9.60 -7.50 4.64
N VAL A 12 -10.07 -8.30 3.68
CA VAL A 12 -9.50 -9.62 3.34
C VAL A 12 -8.02 -9.48 2.98
N GLU A 13 -7.68 -8.54 2.09
CA GLU A 13 -6.30 -8.32 1.65
C GLU A 13 -5.43 -7.78 2.79
N TRP A 14 -5.96 -6.82 3.56
CA TRP A 14 -5.23 -6.28 4.70
C TRP A 14 -4.87 -7.37 5.71
N ASN A 15 -5.84 -8.21 6.09
CA ASN A 15 -5.64 -9.28 7.06
C ASN A 15 -4.65 -10.33 6.55
N ALA A 16 -4.64 -10.62 5.25
CA ALA A 16 -3.70 -11.56 4.65
C ALA A 16 -2.27 -10.99 4.54
N HIS A 17 -2.12 -9.70 4.24
CA HIS A 17 -0.82 -9.11 3.89
C HIS A 17 -0.14 -8.31 5.00
N ALA A 18 -0.86 -7.78 5.99
CA ALA A 18 -0.23 -7.08 7.12
C ALA A 18 0.78 -7.97 7.89
N PRO A 19 0.51 -9.27 8.15
CA PRO A 19 1.50 -10.17 8.75
C PRO A 19 2.75 -10.35 7.89
N MET A 20 2.65 -10.21 6.56
CA MET A 20 3.80 -10.31 5.65
C MET A 20 4.72 -9.10 5.78
N LEU A 21 4.19 -7.90 6.06
CA LEU A 21 5.02 -6.72 6.36
C LEU A 21 5.88 -6.97 7.59
N LYS A 22 5.30 -7.55 8.64
CA LYS A 22 6.04 -7.90 9.87
C LYS A 22 7.15 -8.91 9.58
N LYS A 23 6.84 -9.96 8.80
CA LYS A 23 7.85 -10.96 8.36
C LYS A 23 8.95 -10.34 7.50
N ALA A 24 8.65 -9.29 6.75
CA ALA A 24 9.62 -8.53 5.96
C ALA A 24 10.44 -7.52 6.79
N GLY A 25 10.24 -7.48 8.12
CA GLY A 25 11.01 -6.62 9.03
C GLY A 25 10.43 -5.23 9.26
N VAL A 26 9.22 -4.92 8.77
CA VAL A 26 8.55 -3.66 9.10
C VAL A 26 8.13 -3.68 10.57
N THR A 27 8.40 -2.59 11.29
CA THR A 27 8.05 -2.45 12.71
C THR A 27 6.53 -2.35 12.91
N ASP A 28 6.04 -2.58 14.13
CA ASP A 28 4.60 -2.44 14.41
C ASP A 28 4.11 -1.01 14.21
N GLU A 29 4.98 -0.03 14.49
CA GLU A 29 4.74 1.38 14.18
C GLU A 29 4.64 1.60 12.66
N GLY A 30 5.58 1.05 11.88
CA GLY A 30 5.55 1.13 10.41
C GLY A 30 4.30 0.52 9.81
N ILE A 31 3.87 -0.64 10.31
CA ILE A 31 2.63 -1.30 9.86
C ILE A 31 1.40 -0.44 10.19
N GLU A 32 1.39 0.18 11.37
CA GLU A 32 0.33 1.09 11.76
C GLU A 32 0.33 2.36 10.92
N THR A 33 1.49 2.91 10.58
CA THR A 33 1.64 4.03 9.64
C THR A 33 1.11 3.67 8.26
N VAL A 34 1.42 2.49 7.71
CA VAL A 34 0.85 2.01 6.44
C VAL A 34 -0.69 1.96 6.48
N ARG A 35 -1.27 1.66 7.65
CA ARG A 35 -2.73 1.61 7.86
C ARG A 35 -3.37 2.99 8.00
N THR A 36 -2.68 3.95 8.60
CA THR A 36 -3.28 5.19 9.12
C THR A 36 -2.84 6.46 8.40
N ALA A 37 -1.69 6.45 7.71
CA ALA A 37 -1.20 7.62 6.98
C ALA A 37 -2.23 8.10 5.96
N ALA A 38 -2.41 9.40 5.85
CA ALA A 38 -3.32 9.99 4.87
C ALA A 38 -2.84 9.67 3.44
N PRO A 39 -3.73 9.46 2.46
CA PRO A 39 -3.34 9.25 1.07
C PRO A 39 -2.42 10.36 0.57
N GLY A 40 -1.27 10.00 0.00
CA GLY A 40 -0.29 10.95 -0.55
C GLY A 40 0.57 11.68 0.49
N GLN A 41 0.43 11.35 1.79
CA GLN A 41 1.23 11.93 2.87
C GLN A 41 2.73 11.76 2.61
N LYS A 42 3.47 12.86 2.78
CA LYS A 42 4.94 12.87 2.81
C LYS A 42 5.42 12.51 4.21
N GLY A 43 6.48 11.72 4.29
CA GLY A 43 7.18 11.44 5.52
C GLY A 43 8.69 11.52 5.31
N SER A 44 9.40 11.56 6.42
CA SER A 44 10.86 11.62 6.49
C SER A 44 11.45 10.23 6.78
N ASP A 45 12.77 10.06 6.60
CA ASP A 45 13.42 8.78 6.91
C ASP A 45 13.30 8.42 8.40
N GLY A 46 12.72 7.25 8.68
CA GLY A 46 12.45 6.76 10.03
C GLY A 46 11.13 7.25 10.63
N GLU A 47 10.46 8.23 10.01
CA GLU A 47 9.19 8.77 10.49
C GLU A 47 8.10 7.69 10.45
N GLY A 48 7.40 7.51 11.58
CA GLY A 48 6.35 6.50 11.71
C GLY A 48 6.86 5.07 11.48
N GLY A 49 8.15 4.79 11.73
CA GLY A 49 8.74 3.47 11.54
C GLY A 49 8.95 3.05 10.08
N LEU A 50 8.88 3.98 9.14
CA LEU A 50 9.11 3.75 7.71
C LEU A 50 10.37 4.48 7.23
N SER A 51 11.15 3.84 6.38
CA SER A 51 12.26 4.53 5.69
C SER A 51 11.73 5.48 4.61
N ILE A 52 12.57 6.40 4.15
CA ILE A 52 12.21 7.29 3.03
C ILE A 52 11.82 6.52 1.77
N ARG A 53 12.48 5.38 1.53
CA ARG A 53 12.11 4.45 0.46
C ARG A 53 10.68 3.95 0.62
N MET A 54 10.29 3.54 1.82
CA MET A 54 8.93 3.04 2.06
C MET A 54 7.89 4.16 1.90
N TRP A 55 8.18 5.38 2.37
CA TRP A 55 7.31 6.54 2.18
C TRP A 55 7.08 6.88 0.71
N ASP A 56 8.14 6.98 -0.09
CA ASP A 56 8.02 7.34 -1.52
C ASP A 56 7.30 6.24 -2.32
N LEU A 57 7.62 4.97 -2.07
CA LEU A 57 6.90 3.84 -2.69
C LEU A 57 5.42 3.83 -2.27
N MET A 58 5.10 4.13 -1.00
CA MET A 58 3.73 4.19 -0.51
C MET A 58 2.94 5.34 -1.16
N ARG A 59 3.53 6.52 -1.32
CA ARG A 59 2.90 7.65 -2.03
C ARG A 59 2.54 7.31 -3.47
N TYR A 60 3.41 6.55 -4.15
CA TYR A 60 3.11 6.08 -5.50
C TYR A 60 1.95 5.07 -5.52
N VAL A 61 1.91 4.13 -4.56
CA VAL A 61 0.77 3.21 -4.39
C VAL A 61 -0.53 3.99 -4.18
N ASP A 62 -0.50 5.04 -3.36
CA ASP A 62 -1.65 5.90 -3.08
C ASP A 62 -2.16 6.58 -4.36
N ALA A 63 -1.26 7.24 -5.10
CA ALA A 63 -1.60 7.96 -6.33
C ALA A 63 -2.17 7.02 -7.42
N VAL A 64 -1.53 5.86 -7.65
CA VAL A 64 -2.03 4.87 -8.62
C VAL A 64 -3.41 4.32 -8.21
N THR A 65 -3.67 4.19 -6.90
CA THR A 65 -4.91 3.61 -6.37
C THR A 65 -6.07 4.60 -6.32
N LYS A 66 -5.81 5.86 -5.98
CA LYS A 66 -6.86 6.87 -5.72
C LYS A 66 -6.99 7.92 -6.81
N ASP A 67 -5.87 8.40 -7.34
CA ASP A 67 -5.85 9.54 -8.26
C ASP A 67 -5.81 9.08 -9.71
N VAL A 68 -5.23 7.90 -9.97
CA VAL A 68 -4.96 7.29 -11.29
C VAL A 68 -3.94 8.09 -12.10
N ASN A 69 -4.08 9.41 -12.16
CA ASN A 69 -3.11 10.33 -12.72
C ASN A 69 -2.00 10.65 -11.69
N VAL A 70 -0.85 10.00 -11.85
CA VAL A 70 0.32 10.19 -10.97
C VAL A 70 1.10 11.41 -11.42
N SER A 71 1.39 12.34 -10.49
CA SER A 71 2.23 13.50 -10.79
C SER A 71 3.70 13.10 -11.02
N ASP A 72 4.40 13.89 -11.83
CA ASP A 72 5.85 13.71 -12.07
C ASP A 72 6.64 13.71 -10.75
N GLU A 73 6.26 14.56 -9.78
CA GLU A 73 6.90 14.60 -8.46
C GLU A 73 6.84 13.26 -7.72
N ILE A 74 5.69 12.59 -7.76
CA ILE A 74 5.50 11.29 -7.09
C ILE A 74 6.17 10.18 -7.89
N PHE A 75 6.04 10.20 -9.22
CA PHE A 75 6.67 9.22 -10.10
C PHE A 75 8.19 9.23 -9.96
N GLU A 76 8.81 10.42 -10.03
CA GLU A 76 10.26 10.59 -9.91
C GLU A 76 10.78 10.26 -8.51
N ALA A 77 10.01 10.54 -7.45
CA ALA A 77 10.38 10.14 -6.10
C ALA A 77 10.44 8.61 -5.96
N MET A 78 9.40 7.90 -6.43
CA MET A 78 9.36 6.44 -6.44
C MET A 78 10.48 5.85 -7.30
N ARG A 79 10.72 6.41 -8.49
CA ARG A 79 11.68 5.89 -9.46
C ARG A 79 13.10 5.79 -8.90
N LYS A 80 13.51 6.74 -8.06
CA LYS A 80 14.84 6.77 -7.42
C LYS A 80 15.13 5.53 -6.56
N HIS A 81 14.10 4.81 -6.15
CA HIS A 81 14.21 3.62 -5.28
C HIS A 81 14.18 2.29 -6.04
N LEU A 82 14.09 2.34 -7.37
CA LEU A 82 14.03 1.19 -8.27
C LEU A 82 15.20 1.23 -9.26
N ASN A 83 15.68 0.06 -9.64
CA ASN A 83 16.92 -0.07 -10.41
C ASN A 83 16.76 0.31 -11.89
N ASP A 84 15.62 -0.03 -12.50
CA ASP A 84 15.40 0.08 -13.94
C ASP A 84 13.91 0.26 -14.29
N ASP A 85 13.63 0.48 -15.58
CA ASP A 85 12.27 0.64 -16.10
C ASP A 85 11.40 -0.60 -15.87
N ARG A 86 12.05 -1.78 -15.84
CA ARG A 86 11.36 -3.04 -15.63
C ARG A 86 10.78 -3.12 -14.22
N GLN A 87 11.55 -2.74 -13.20
CA GLN A 87 11.05 -2.71 -11.82
C GLN A 87 9.89 -1.72 -11.64
N VAL A 88 9.92 -0.57 -12.34
CA VAL A 88 8.81 0.38 -12.32
C VAL A 88 7.55 -0.22 -12.92
N TYR A 89 7.69 -0.88 -14.07
CA TYR A 89 6.61 -1.60 -14.72
C TYR A 89 6.05 -2.70 -13.80
N GLU A 90 6.91 -3.57 -13.26
CA GLU A 90 6.51 -4.67 -12.38
C GLU A 90 5.83 -4.15 -11.11
N PHE A 91 6.37 -3.10 -10.49
CA PHE A 91 5.77 -2.50 -9.30
C PHE A 91 4.39 -1.91 -9.59
N THR A 92 4.25 -1.18 -10.71
CA THR A 92 2.97 -0.60 -11.13
C THR A 92 1.95 -1.70 -11.44
N MET A 93 2.35 -2.74 -12.15
CA MET A 93 1.49 -3.89 -12.46
C MET A 93 1.02 -4.62 -11.21
N ILE A 94 1.89 -4.77 -10.20
CA ILE A 94 1.50 -5.33 -8.91
C ILE A 94 0.42 -4.47 -8.25
N ILE A 95 0.56 -3.14 -8.24
CA ILE A 95 -0.45 -2.24 -7.66
C ILE A 95 -1.79 -2.38 -8.42
N CYS A 96 -1.76 -2.41 -9.75
CA CYS A 96 -2.94 -2.61 -10.58
C CYS A 96 -3.62 -3.96 -10.33
N GLY A 97 -2.84 -5.04 -10.24
CA GLY A 97 -3.36 -6.38 -9.95
C GLY A 97 -4.12 -6.42 -8.63
N TYR A 98 -3.60 -5.79 -7.59
CA TYR A 98 -4.29 -5.71 -6.29
C TYR A 98 -5.49 -4.77 -6.32
N ASN A 99 -5.45 -3.71 -7.11
CA ASN A 99 -6.63 -2.89 -7.34
C ASN A 99 -7.78 -3.70 -7.98
N ALA A 100 -7.47 -4.61 -8.90
CA ALA A 100 -8.46 -5.54 -9.46
C ALA A 100 -8.95 -6.54 -8.39
N SER A 101 -8.04 -7.17 -7.66
CA SER A 101 -8.37 -8.12 -6.58
C SER A 101 -9.23 -7.51 -5.48
N SER A 102 -8.89 -6.31 -4.98
CA SER A 102 -9.70 -5.59 -3.98
C SER A 102 -11.15 -5.43 -4.43
N ARG A 103 -11.35 -5.02 -5.69
CA ARG A 103 -12.68 -4.82 -6.27
C ARG A 103 -13.45 -6.13 -6.35
N PHE A 104 -12.77 -7.22 -6.72
CA PHE A 104 -13.35 -8.56 -6.70
C PHE A 104 -13.78 -8.97 -5.27
N PHE A 105 -12.89 -8.84 -4.28
CA PHE A 105 -13.17 -9.26 -2.91
C PHE A 105 -14.32 -8.47 -2.29
N VAL A 106 -14.33 -7.15 -2.45
CA VAL A 106 -15.36 -6.28 -1.88
C VAL A 106 -16.70 -6.48 -2.61
N ALA A 107 -16.71 -6.53 -3.96
CA ALA A 107 -17.95 -6.65 -4.71
C ALA A 107 -18.67 -7.98 -4.50
N LEU A 108 -17.92 -9.07 -4.27
CA LEU A 108 -18.47 -10.41 -4.07
C LEU A 108 -18.57 -10.83 -2.60
N ASP A 109 -18.31 -9.91 -1.66
CA ASP A 109 -18.35 -10.17 -0.22
C ASP A 109 -17.53 -11.41 0.20
N VAL A 110 -16.34 -11.52 -0.38
CA VAL A 110 -15.47 -12.68 -0.13
C VAL A 110 -15.13 -12.73 1.36
N ALA A 111 -15.28 -13.92 1.94
CA ALA A 111 -15.12 -14.17 3.37
C ALA A 111 -16.07 -13.37 4.29
N GLU A 112 -17.19 -12.83 3.77
CA GLU A 112 -18.19 -12.06 4.54
C GLU A 112 -17.58 -10.79 5.16
N MET A 113 -16.68 -10.13 4.42
CA MET A 113 -15.85 -9.02 4.91
C MET A 113 -16.06 -7.69 4.18
N LYS A 114 -17.05 -7.53 3.29
CA LYS A 114 -17.20 -6.26 2.53
C LYS A 114 -17.38 -5.02 3.43
N ASP A 115 -18.03 -5.20 4.59
CA ASP A 115 -18.30 -4.15 5.56
C ASP A 115 -17.31 -4.16 6.74
N ALA A 116 -16.34 -5.07 6.71
CA ALA A 116 -15.35 -5.18 7.77
C ALA A 116 -14.41 -3.97 7.75
N LYS A 117 -14.18 -3.38 8.92
CA LYS A 117 -13.25 -2.25 9.05
C LYS A 117 -11.80 -2.71 8.96
N ILE A 118 -10.95 -1.88 8.36
CA ILE A 118 -9.49 -2.04 8.40
C ILE A 118 -9.00 -1.72 9.82
N VAL A 119 -8.81 -2.74 10.64
CA VAL A 119 -8.35 -2.63 12.03
C VAL A 119 -6.84 -2.86 12.15
N LYS A 120 -6.27 -2.50 13.31
CA LYS A 120 -4.88 -2.83 13.63
C LYS A 120 -4.64 -4.33 13.42
N ALA A 121 -3.56 -4.67 12.72
CA ALA A 121 -3.24 -6.07 12.41
C ALA A 121 -2.96 -6.86 13.70
N LYS A 122 -3.49 -8.09 13.77
CA LYS A 122 -3.11 -9.07 14.79
C LYS A 122 -1.88 -9.80 14.28
N LEU A 123 -0.70 -9.37 14.72
CA LEU A 123 0.61 -9.82 14.24
C LEU A 123 1.21 -10.93 15.12
#